data_AF-A0A919ZPK1-F1
#
_entry.id   AF-A0A919ZPK1-F1
#
_cell.length_a   1.000
_cell.length_b   1.000
_cell.length_c   1.000
_cell.angle_alpha   90.00
_cell.angle_beta   90.00
_cell.angle_gamma   90.00
#
_symmetry.space_group_name_H-M   'P 1'
#
loop_
_entity.id
_entity.type
_entity.pdbx_description
1 polymer ?
#
loop_
_entity_poly.entity_id
_entity_poly.type
_entity_poly.pdbx_seq_one_letter_code
_entity_poly.pdbx_strand_id
1 'polypeptide(L)' 'MRCGAKRYVVITEAGGQTKETIVKARTAIEARKVIRKQYGPSVPIQNVYVLPEEQVQEGTMLS' A
#
# COMPACT_ATOMS: atom_id res chain seq x y z
N MET A 1 9.56 -2.43 -21.10
CA MET A 1 9.18 -1.54 -19.98
C MET A 1 9.17 -2.36 -18.70
N ARG A 2 10.13 -2.18 -17.77
CA ARG A 2 10.07 -2.86 -16.47
C ARG A 2 9.05 -2.15 -15.59
N CYS A 3 7.98 -2.84 -15.22
CA CYS A 3 6.97 -2.32 -14.31
C CYS A 3 7.57 -2.26 -12.90
N GLY A 4 8.25 -1.15 -12.56
CA GLY A 4 8.88 -0.95 -11.23
C GLY A 4 7.88 -0.57 -10.12
N ALA A 5 6.60 -0.88 -10.28
CA ALA A 5 5.58 -0.57 -9.29
C ALA A 5 5.60 -1.64 -8.17
N LYS A 6 5.72 -1.19 -6.93
CA LYS A 6 5.65 -2.00 -5.71
C LYS A 6 4.29 -1.83 -5.04
N ARG A 7 3.94 -2.74 -4.14
CA ARG A 7 2.79 -2.57 -3.25
C ARG A 7 3.23 -1.80 -2.01
N TYR A 8 2.48 -0.75 -1.67
CA TYR A 8 2.66 0.04 -0.47
C TYR A 8 1.43 -0.12 0.40
N VAL A 9 1.63 -0.32 1.70
CA VAL A 9 0.56 -0.16 2.69
C VAL A 9 0.60 1.29 3.17
N VAL A 10 -0.55 1.94 3.13
CA VAL A 10 -0.73 3.30 3.65
C VAL A 10 -1.73 3.24 4.78
N ILE A 11 -1.29 3.69 5.96
CA ILE A 11 -2.11 3.77 7.16
C ILE A 11 -2.66 5.20 7.24
N THR A 12 -3.98 5.32 7.16
CA THR A 12 -4.72 6.58 7.31
C THR A 12 -5.58 6.56 8.56
N GLU A 13 -5.76 7.71 9.19
CA GLU A 13 -6.72 7.88 10.27
C GLU A 13 -7.90 8.71 9.79
N ALA A 14 -9.11 8.17 9.88
CA ALA A 14 -10.33 8.89 9.54
C ALA A 14 -11.37 8.68 10.63
N GLY A 15 -11.80 9.77 11.28
CA GLY A 15 -12.81 9.72 12.34
C GLY A 15 -12.40 8.89 13.56
N GLY A 16 -11.11 8.91 13.92
CA GLY A 16 -10.58 8.14 15.06
C GLY A 16 -10.39 6.64 14.79
N GLN A 17 -10.61 6.19 13.56
CA GLN A 17 -10.31 4.82 13.14
C GLN A 17 -9.11 4.79 12.20
N THR A 18 -8.21 3.85 12.47
CA THR A 18 -7.07 3.56 11.62
C THR A 18 -7.50 2.61 10.50
N LYS A 19 -7.24 2.99 9.26
CA LYS A 19 -7.51 2.18 8.07
C LYS A 19 -6.23 1.95 7.30
N GLU A 20 -5.97 0.70 6.96
CA GLU A 20 -4.89 0.31 6.07
C GLU A 20 -5.39 0.19 4.64
N THR A 21 -4.68 0.81 3.70
CA THR A 21 -5.00 0.74 2.27
C THR A 21 -3.76 0.34 1.49
N ILE A 22 -3.87 -0.74 0.70
CA ILE A 22 -2.78 -1.20 -0.17
C ILE A 22 -2.90 -0.54 -1.54
N VAL A 23 -1.83 0.12 -1.98
CA VAL A 23 -1.76 0.79 -3.29
C VAL A 23 -0.54 0.34 -4.07
N LYS A 24 -0.68 0.22 -5.40
CA LYS A 24 0.46 0.01 -6.30
C LYS A 24 1.05 1.36 -6.68
N ALA A 25 2.33 1.57 -6.38
CA ALA A 25 3.03 2.81 -6.67
C ALA A 25 4.53 2.54 -6.88
N ARG A 26 5.26 3.45 -7.53
CA ARG A 26 6.72 3.33 -7.70
C ARG A 26 7.48 3.87 -6.50
N THR A 27 6.87 4.80 -5.76
CA THR A 27 7.46 5.46 -4.58
C THR A 27 6.43 5.64 -3.48
N ALA A 28 6.89 5.84 -2.24
CA ALA A 28 6.01 6.17 -1.11
C ALA A 28 5.29 7.52 -1.31
N ILE A 29 5.89 8.46 -2.06
CA ILE A 29 5.28 9.75 -2.40
C ILE A 29 4.08 9.53 -3.32
N GLU A 30 4.24 8.71 -4.35
CA GLU A 30 3.14 8.32 -5.23
C GLU A 30 2.03 7.61 -4.47
N ALA A 31 2.36 6.69 -3.55
CA ALA A 31 1.38 6.01 -2.71
C ALA A 31 0.53 7.01 -1.89
N ARG A 32 1.16 8.02 -1.27
CA ARG A 32 0.45 9.10 -0.56
C ARG A 32 -0.44 9.92 -1.48
N LYS A 33 0.01 10.22 -2.70
CA LYS A 33 -0.79 10.96 -3.70
C LYS A 33 -2.03 10.18 -4.11
N VAL A 34 -1.91 8.87 -4.31
CA VAL A 34 -3.06 8.00 -4.63
C VAL A 34 -4.09 8.05 -3.49
N ILE A 35 -3.65 7.93 -2.24
CA ILE A 35 -4.53 8.00 -1.07
C ILE A 35 -5.21 9.36 -0.94
N ARG A 36 -4.49 10.47 -1.11
CA ARG A 36 -5.08 11.81 -1.07
C ARG A 36 -6.05 12.07 -2.23
N LYS A 37 -5.82 11.47 -3.40
CA LYS A 37 -6.75 11.54 -4.52
C LYS A 37 -8.05 10.77 -4.22
N GLN A 38 -7.97 9.70 -3.44
CA GLN A 38 -9.12 8.84 -3.11
C GLN A 38 -9.94 9.34 -1.92
N TYR A 39 -9.29 9.79 -0.85
CA TYR A 39 -9.94 10.17 0.42
C TYR A 39 -9.96 11.69 0.67
N GLY A 40 -9.30 12.47 -0.20
CA GLY A 40 -9.20 13.92 -0.07
C GLY A 40 -7.83 14.40 0.44
N PRO A 41 -7.46 15.67 0.19
CA PRO A 41 -6.14 16.20 0.54
C PRO A 41 -5.90 16.32 2.06
N SER A 42 -6.97 16.42 2.85
CA SER A 42 -6.93 16.56 4.31
C SER A 42 -6.77 15.24 5.06
N VAL A 43 -6.77 14.08 4.38
CA VAL A 43 -6.65 12.79 5.06
C VAL A 43 -5.31 12.68 5.81
N PRO A 44 -5.34 12.46 7.14
CA PRO A 44 -4.14 12.18 7.92
C PRO A 44 -3.53 10.84 7.48
N ILE A 45 -2.30 10.87 6.97
CA ILE A 45 -1.52 9.67 6.66
C ILE A 45 -0.51 9.48 7.79
N GLN A 46 -0.70 8.44 8.59
CA GLN A 46 0.20 8.14 9.70
C GLN A 46 1.47 7.44 9.24
N ASN A 47 1.36 6.41 8.40
CA ASN A 47 2.51 5.64 7.96
C ASN A 47 2.39 5.12 6.52
N VAL A 48 3.53 4.91 5.88
CA VAL A 48 3.63 4.34 4.52
C VAL A 48 4.86 3.44 4.45
N TYR A 49 4.65 2.16 4.16
CA TYR A 49 5.73 1.19 4.01
C TYR A 49 5.50 0.29 2.79
N VAL A 50 6.58 -0.28 2.28
CA VAL A 50 6.52 -1.25 1.18
C VAL A 50 6.03 -2.57 1.77
N LEU A 51 4.98 -3.14 1.18
CA LEU A 51 4.59 -4.51 1.47
C LEU A 51 5.59 -5.41 0.73
N PRO A 52 6.40 -6.23 1.44
CA PRO A 52 7.18 -7.26 0.79
C PRO A 52 6.22 -8.15 0.00
N GLU A 53 6.57 -8.54 -1.21
CA GLU A 53 5.88 -9.67 -1.83
C GLU A 53 6.19 -10.86 -0.93
N GLU A 54 5.18 -11.31 -0.18
CA GLU A 54 5.23 -12.59 0.51
C GLU A 54 5.68 -13.59 -0.55
N GLN A 55 6.82 -14.24 -0.31
CA GLN A 55 7.24 -15.35 -1.15
C GLN A 55 6.15 -16.39 -1.00
N VAL A 56 5.24 -16.46 -1.96
CA VAL A 56 4.32 -17.56 -2.10
C VAL A 56 5.23 -18.78 -2.26
N GLN A 57 5.42 -19.52 -1.18
CA GLN A 57 6.11 -20.79 -1.20
C GLN A 57 5.18 -21.73 -1.97
N GLU A 58 5.28 -21.70 -3.31
CA GLU A 58 4.78 -22.76 -4.17
C GLU A 58 5.52 -24.03 -3.80
N GLY A 59 4.89 -24.82 -2.94
CA GLY A 59 5.38 -26.09 -2.45
C GLY A 59 4.49 -26.46 -1.29
N THR A 60 3.45 -27.28 -1.46
CA THR A 60 3.65 -28.67 -1.87
C THR A 60 2.34 -29.22 -2.41
N MET A 61 2.30 -29.56 -3.69
CA MET A 61 1.44 -30.65 -4.15
C MET A 61 2.02 -31.93 -3.56
N LEU A 62 1.35 -32.51 -2.56
CA LEU A 62 1.47 -33.93 -2.27
C LEU A 62 0.05 -34.48 -2.14
N SER A 63 -0.37 -35.05 -3.27
CA SER A 63 -0.98 -36.37 -3.45
C SER A 63 -1.82 -36.95 -2.32
#